data_AF-A0AAV8Z018-F1
#
_entry.id   AF-A0AAV8Z018-F1
#
_cell.length_a   1.000
_cell.length_b   1.000
_cell.length_c   1.000
_cell.angle_alpha   90.00
_cell.angle_beta   90.00
_cell.angle_gamma   90.00
#
_symmetry.space_group_name_H-M   'P 1'
#
loop_
_entity.id
_entity.type
_entity.pdbx_description
1 polymer ?
#
loop_
_entity_poly.entity_id
_entity_poly.type
_entity_poly.pdbx_seq_one_letter_code
_entity_poly.pdbx_strand_id
1 'polypeptide(L)'
;MRLEQRPIPVPNDDQVLLKMEVVGICGSDVHYLVHGKIGPFVVEKPMVIGHEASGTVVQVGKNVKGLVPVISEGQHALKLPCNMSLEDGALMEPLAVGVHACKRGNVRVGDVCLVLGAGPIGLVTLLAAKAMGASTIIVTGAQQSVRVALSVTRTGGVCVLVGLGAPDMNLPITGALIREVDIRGVFRYSNEQQILPQAIEMVKTGKIDVRPLITHHYTLEDTLKAFHTAKTQEGNPIKVLIHANPDWKPS
;
A
#
# COMPACT_ATOMS: atom_id res chain seq x y z
N MET A 1 4.63 -18.42 11.55
CA MET A 1 4.03 -17.26 12.23
C MET A 1 3.41 -17.72 13.53
N ARG A 2 3.47 -16.90 14.59
CA ARG A 2 2.85 -17.19 15.90
C ARG A 2 2.32 -15.89 16.49
N LEU A 3 1.23 -15.98 17.26
CA LEU A 3 0.76 -14.89 18.12
C LEU A 3 1.42 -15.05 19.48
N GLU A 4 2.05 -13.99 19.98
CA GLU A 4 2.73 -13.99 21.27
C GLU A 4 2.51 -12.64 21.95
N GLN A 5 2.40 -12.66 23.27
CA GLN A 5 2.34 -11.43 24.06
C GLN A 5 3.70 -10.74 24.03
N ARG A 6 3.66 -9.40 23.92
CA ARG A 6 4.85 -8.55 23.97
C ARG A 6 4.65 -7.47 25.03
N PRO A 7 5.73 -6.98 25.67
CA PRO A 7 5.64 -5.82 26.55
C PRO A 7 5.08 -4.62 25.79
N ILE A 8 4.24 -3.82 26.45
CA ILE A 8 3.77 -2.55 25.90
C ILE A 8 4.99 -1.62 25.80
N PRO A 9 5.31 -1.10 24.60
CA PRO A 9 6.43 -0.17 24.43
C PRO A 9 6.15 1.15 25.14
N VAL A 10 7.19 1.73 25.73
CA VAL A 10 7.14 3.07 26.34
C VAL A 10 7.66 4.07 25.32
N PRO A 11 6.83 5.06 24.87
CA PRO A 11 7.30 6.06 23.92
C PRO A 11 8.32 7.00 24.57
N ASN A 12 9.34 7.40 23.82
CA ASN A 12 10.25 8.47 24.23
C ASN A 12 9.59 9.86 24.09
N ASP A 13 10.33 10.92 24.41
CA ASP A 13 9.83 12.29 24.39
C ASP A 13 9.29 12.75 23.03
N ASP A 14 9.77 12.17 21.93
CA ASP A 14 9.42 12.54 20.55
C ASP A 14 8.51 11.49 19.89
N GLN A 15 7.90 10.58 20.66
CA GLN A 15 7.07 9.49 20.12
C GLN A 15 5.65 9.54 20.67
N VAL A 16 4.72 8.88 19.98
CA VAL A 16 3.40 8.53 20.52
C VAL A 16 3.26 7.02 20.64
N LEU A 17 2.42 6.57 21.56
CA LEU A 17 1.97 5.18 21.64
C LEU A 17 0.61 5.06 20.96
N LEU A 18 0.50 4.11 20.04
CA LEU A 18 -0.76 3.76 19.39
C LEU A 18 -1.32 2.49 20.00
N LYS A 19 -2.60 2.53 20.37
CA LYS A 19 -3.44 1.34 20.43
C LYS A 19 -3.82 1.01 18.99
N MET A 20 -3.23 -0.05 18.44
CA MET A 20 -3.54 -0.51 17.09
C MET A 20 -5.00 -0.97 17.02
N GLU A 21 -5.71 -0.53 15.98
CA GLU A 21 -7.13 -0.85 15.81
C GLU A 21 -7.31 -1.76 14.60
N VAL A 22 -6.68 -1.43 13.47
CA VAL A 22 -6.79 -2.22 12.24
C VAL A 22 -5.48 -2.22 11.44
N VAL A 23 -5.18 -3.37 10.83
CA VAL A 23 -4.00 -3.59 9.99
C VAL A 23 -4.40 -4.34 8.72
N GLY A 24 -4.04 -3.81 7.56
CA GLY A 24 -4.17 -4.48 6.27
C GLY A 24 -3.04 -5.46 6.01
N ILE A 25 -3.36 -6.59 5.39
CA ILE A 25 -2.37 -7.54 4.89
C ILE A 25 -1.93 -7.11 3.48
N CYS A 26 -0.62 -7.05 3.27
CA CYS A 26 -0.01 -6.85 1.97
C CYS A 26 0.57 -8.17 1.41
N GLY A 27 0.76 -8.23 0.09
CA GLY A 27 1.46 -9.36 -0.54
C GLY A 27 2.90 -9.51 -0.04
N SER A 28 3.54 -8.42 0.40
CA SER A 28 4.86 -8.45 1.02
C SER A 28 4.85 -9.18 2.37
N ASP A 29 3.81 -9.02 3.18
CA ASP A 29 3.67 -9.77 4.45
C ASP A 29 3.57 -11.27 4.17
N VAL A 30 2.77 -11.67 3.18
CA VAL A 30 2.67 -13.07 2.74
C VAL A 30 4.01 -13.57 2.19
N HIS A 31 4.73 -12.75 1.42
CA HIS A 31 6.04 -13.13 0.88
C HIS A 31 7.07 -13.36 1.99
N TYR A 32 7.10 -12.53 3.03
CA TYR A 32 7.93 -12.78 4.22
C TYR A 32 7.52 -14.05 4.94
N LEU A 33 6.22 -14.33 5.07
CA LEU A 33 5.75 -15.56 5.69
C LEU A 33 6.19 -16.82 4.95
N VAL A 34 6.16 -16.79 3.61
CA VAL A 34 6.47 -17.97 2.78
C VAL A 34 7.97 -18.14 2.54
N HIS A 35 8.70 -17.04 2.32
CA HIS A 35 10.09 -17.09 1.86
C HIS A 35 11.10 -16.56 2.88
N GLY A 36 10.66 -15.91 3.97
CA GLY A 36 11.54 -15.34 4.99
C GLY A 36 12.36 -14.13 4.51
N LYS A 37 12.14 -13.64 3.29
CA LYS A 37 12.86 -12.48 2.72
C LYS A 37 12.09 -11.81 1.58
N ILE A 38 12.45 -10.57 1.25
CA ILE A 38 12.09 -9.89 0.00
C ILE A 38 13.36 -9.27 -0.58
N GLY A 39 13.84 -9.77 -1.72
CA GLY A 39 15.11 -9.34 -2.30
C GLY A 39 16.26 -9.46 -1.27
N PRO A 40 17.00 -8.38 -0.97
CA PRO A 40 18.09 -8.40 0.00
C PRO A 40 17.62 -8.33 1.47
N PHE A 41 16.33 -8.09 1.73
CA PHE A 41 15.80 -7.93 3.09
C PHE A 41 15.41 -9.30 3.67
N VAL A 42 16.26 -9.86 4.52
CA VAL A 42 16.10 -11.19 5.12
C VAL A 42 15.65 -11.07 6.57
N VAL A 43 14.69 -11.91 6.98
CA VAL A 43 14.26 -12.03 8.38
C VAL A 43 15.27 -12.89 9.12
N GLU A 44 16.25 -12.26 9.76
CA GLU A 44 17.30 -12.96 10.53
C GLU A 44 16.89 -13.28 11.97
N LYS A 45 15.91 -12.55 12.50
CA LYS A 45 15.39 -12.65 13.88
C LYS A 45 13.87 -12.48 13.88
N PRO A 46 13.15 -12.98 14.91
CA PRO A 46 11.70 -12.84 14.98
C PRO A 46 11.24 -11.40 14.79
N MET A 47 10.37 -11.19 13.81
CA MET A 47 9.87 -9.87 13.38
C MET A 47 8.35 -9.81 13.56
N VAL A 48 7.85 -8.70 14.10
CA VAL A 48 6.40 -8.41 14.11
C VAL A 48 5.99 -7.97 12.71
N ILE A 49 4.88 -8.52 12.20
CA ILE A 49 4.43 -8.31 10.82
C ILE A 49 3.31 -7.26 10.75
N GLY A 50 3.10 -6.67 9.56
CA GLY A 50 2.09 -5.64 9.30
C GLY A 50 2.69 -4.25 9.18
N HIS A 51 2.24 -3.51 8.17
CA HIS A 51 2.73 -2.15 7.88
C HIS A 51 1.66 -1.21 7.30
N GLU A 52 0.46 -1.70 6.99
CA GLU A 52 -0.66 -0.91 6.48
C GLU A 52 -1.68 -0.70 7.61
N ALA A 53 -1.46 0.26 8.51
CA ALA A 53 -2.16 0.26 9.78
C ALA A 53 -2.70 1.62 10.23
N SER A 54 -3.70 1.58 11.10
CA SER A 54 -4.22 2.75 11.81
C SER A 54 -4.59 2.39 13.26
N GLY A 55 -4.63 3.41 14.12
CA GLY A 55 -4.89 3.23 15.53
C GLY A 55 -5.14 4.53 16.26
N THR A 56 -5.43 4.41 17.56
CA THR A 56 -5.72 5.54 18.44
C THR A 56 -4.50 5.88 19.29
N VAL A 57 -4.15 7.16 19.38
CA VAL A 57 -3.08 7.62 20.26
C VAL A 57 -3.51 7.47 21.72
N VAL A 58 -2.73 6.74 22.51
CA VAL A 58 -2.99 6.50 23.95
C VAL A 58 -1.95 7.11 24.87
N GLN A 59 -0.75 7.43 24.37
CA GLN A 59 0.26 8.18 25.10
C GLN A 59 1.06 9.05 24.14
N VAL A 60 1.51 10.22 24.62
CA VAL A 60 2.24 11.21 23.83
C VAL A 60 3.49 11.63 24.60
N GLY A 61 4.64 11.58 23.95
CA GLY A 61 5.91 12.11 24.48
C GLY A 61 5.88 13.63 24.59
N LYS A 62 6.63 14.18 25.55
CA LYS A 62 6.57 15.62 25.93
C LYS A 62 6.92 16.61 24.80
N ASN A 63 7.69 16.20 23.80
CA ASN A 63 8.14 17.05 22.70
C ASN A 63 7.23 16.96 21.47
N VAL A 64 6.26 16.03 21.44
CA VAL A 64 5.36 15.86 20.29
C VAL A 64 4.44 17.07 20.19
N LYS A 65 4.65 17.90 19.16
CA LYS A 65 3.86 19.10 18.85
C LYS A 65 3.18 18.91 17.49
N GLY A 66 1.89 18.60 17.50
CA GLY A 66 1.19 18.14 16.29
C GLY A 66 1.58 16.71 15.93
N LEU A 67 0.72 15.98 15.20
CA LEU A 67 0.99 14.58 14.86
C LEU A 67 2.05 14.50 13.76
N VAL A 68 3.25 14.03 14.15
CA VAL A 68 4.11 12.92 13.65
C VAL A 68 5.39 12.99 14.51
N PRO A 69 5.94 11.93 15.20
CA PRO A 69 6.23 10.54 14.77
C PRO A 69 5.87 9.39 15.77
N VAL A 70 5.97 8.10 15.34
CA VAL A 70 5.54 6.91 16.12
C VAL A 70 6.51 5.72 16.04
N ILE A 71 6.48 4.93 17.11
CA ILE A 71 7.14 3.66 17.47
C ILE A 71 7.49 2.75 16.27
N SER A 72 8.68 2.98 15.76
CA SER A 72 9.56 2.10 14.98
C SER A 72 10.59 3.06 14.35
N GLU A 73 11.87 2.69 14.26
CA GLU A 73 12.83 3.51 13.51
C GLU A 73 12.29 3.73 12.08
N GLY A 74 11.90 4.97 11.76
CA GLY A 74 11.42 5.35 10.43
C GLY A 74 9.91 5.21 10.19
N GLN A 75 9.04 5.17 11.21
CA GLN A 75 7.59 5.27 11.04
C GLN A 75 7.01 6.63 11.49
N HIS A 76 6.04 7.12 10.72
CA HIS A 76 5.38 8.41 10.91
C HIS A 76 3.86 8.18 11.05
N ALA A 77 3.17 8.80 12.02
CA ALA A 77 1.70 8.78 12.06
C ALA A 77 1.12 10.14 11.73
N LEU A 78 0.15 10.13 10.83
CA LEU A 78 -0.61 11.30 10.42
C LEU A 78 -1.98 11.27 11.07
N LYS A 79 -2.51 12.45 11.39
CA LYS A 79 -3.87 12.60 11.87
C LYS A 79 -4.86 12.26 10.77
N LEU A 80 -5.76 11.32 11.03
CA LEU A 80 -6.91 11.11 10.16
C LEU A 80 -7.96 12.21 10.37
N PRO A 81 -8.55 12.74 9.29
CA PRO A 81 -9.73 13.59 9.35
C PRO A 81 -10.90 12.91 10.08
N CYS A 82 -11.74 13.69 10.76
CA CYS A 82 -12.85 13.15 11.57
C CYS A 82 -13.92 12.40 10.76
N ASN A 83 -14.00 12.63 9.44
CA ASN A 83 -14.93 11.98 8.53
C ASN A 83 -14.35 10.73 7.85
N MET A 84 -13.15 10.29 8.25
CA MET A 84 -12.53 9.05 7.78
C MET A 84 -12.52 8.01 8.90
N SER A 85 -12.80 6.77 8.54
CA SER A 85 -12.69 5.63 9.44
C SER A 85 -11.23 5.20 9.64
N LEU A 86 -10.99 4.36 10.64
CA LEU A 86 -9.68 3.73 10.84
C LEU A 86 -9.35 2.76 9.70
N GLU A 87 -10.34 2.09 9.11
CA GLU A 87 -10.12 1.25 7.92
C GLU A 87 -9.64 2.09 6.74
N ASP A 88 -10.25 3.27 6.49
CA ASP A 88 -9.75 4.21 5.47
C ASP A 88 -8.28 4.57 5.74
N GLY A 89 -7.93 4.78 7.02
CA GLY A 89 -6.57 5.04 7.46
C GLY A 89 -5.58 3.91 7.11
N ALA A 90 -5.95 2.66 7.34
CA ALA A 90 -5.10 1.51 6.99
C ALA A 90 -4.89 1.39 5.47
N LEU A 91 -5.87 1.81 4.65
CA LEU A 91 -5.74 1.83 3.19
C LEU A 91 -4.93 3.03 2.66
N MET A 92 -4.50 3.96 3.50
CA MET A 92 -3.68 5.10 3.05
C MET A 92 -2.29 4.66 2.61
N GLU A 93 -1.73 3.60 3.21
CA GLU A 93 -0.43 3.01 2.80
C GLU A 93 -0.50 2.50 1.35
N PRO A 94 -1.42 1.57 0.98
CA PRO A 94 -1.47 1.09 -0.39
C PRO A 94 -1.91 2.18 -1.37
N LEU A 95 -2.80 3.09 -0.96
CA LEU A 95 -3.18 4.23 -1.80
C LEU A 95 -1.99 5.16 -2.09
N ALA A 96 -1.10 5.39 -1.12
CA ALA A 96 0.12 6.16 -1.31
C ALA A 96 1.04 5.55 -2.36
N VAL A 97 1.13 4.21 -2.44
CA VAL A 97 1.85 3.52 -3.53
C VAL A 97 1.23 3.87 -4.90
N GLY A 98 -0.10 3.83 -5.02
CA GLY A 98 -0.81 4.22 -6.25
C GLY A 98 -0.57 5.68 -6.64
N VAL A 99 -0.68 6.61 -5.69
CA VAL A 99 -0.38 8.03 -5.90
C VAL A 99 1.07 8.24 -6.31
N HIS A 100 2.01 7.54 -5.67
CA HIS A 100 3.42 7.63 -6.02
C HIS A 100 3.69 7.10 -7.43
N ALA A 101 3.08 5.97 -7.80
CA ALA A 101 3.19 5.41 -9.15
C ALA A 101 2.66 6.38 -10.21
N CYS A 102 1.50 7.00 -9.99
CA CYS A 102 0.94 8.00 -10.90
C CYS A 102 1.85 9.24 -11.01
N LYS A 103 2.43 9.72 -9.90
CA LYS A 103 3.42 10.81 -9.93
C LYS A 103 4.67 10.43 -10.71
N ARG A 104 5.22 9.23 -10.47
CA ARG A 104 6.39 8.70 -11.19
C ARG A 104 6.10 8.50 -12.67
N GLY A 105 4.87 8.15 -13.02
CA GLY A 105 4.33 8.08 -14.37
C GLY A 105 4.02 9.42 -15.02
N ASN A 106 4.08 10.53 -14.26
CA ASN A 106 3.70 11.86 -14.70
C ASN A 106 2.26 11.90 -15.26
N VAL A 107 1.33 11.21 -14.60
CA VAL A 107 -0.09 11.21 -14.95
C VAL A 107 -0.67 12.60 -14.79
N ARG A 108 -1.34 13.10 -15.82
CA ARG A 108 -1.98 14.42 -15.90
C ARG A 108 -3.43 14.32 -16.31
N VAL A 109 -4.14 15.43 -16.16
CA VAL A 109 -5.51 15.59 -16.66
C VAL A 109 -5.54 15.28 -18.17
N GLY A 110 -6.44 14.38 -18.57
CA GLY A 110 -6.60 13.99 -19.96
C GLY A 110 -5.79 12.76 -20.39
N ASP A 111 -4.82 12.29 -19.59
CA ASP A 111 -4.00 11.14 -19.98
C ASP A 111 -4.80 9.83 -20.06
N VAL A 112 -4.33 8.93 -20.93
CA VAL A 112 -4.79 7.55 -21.04
C VAL A 112 -3.81 6.66 -20.29
N CYS A 113 -4.29 5.94 -19.28
CA CYS A 113 -3.47 5.07 -18.43
C CYS A 113 -3.82 3.60 -18.66
N LEU A 114 -2.80 2.74 -18.70
CA LEU A 114 -2.94 1.28 -18.67
C LEU A 114 -2.35 0.73 -17.38
N VAL A 115 -3.15 -0.04 -16.64
CA VAL A 115 -2.73 -0.77 -15.45
C VAL A 115 -2.76 -2.27 -15.76
N LEU A 116 -1.58 -2.88 -15.77
CA LEU A 116 -1.45 -4.34 -15.90
C LEU A 116 -1.52 -4.99 -14.52
N GLY A 117 -2.61 -5.70 -14.25
CA GLY A 117 -2.90 -6.36 -12.97
C GLY A 117 -4.04 -5.69 -12.22
N ALA A 118 -5.08 -6.48 -11.88
CA ALA A 118 -6.27 -6.03 -11.16
C ALA A 118 -6.25 -6.42 -9.66
N GLY A 119 -5.05 -6.64 -9.10
CA GLY A 119 -4.88 -6.82 -7.65
C GLY A 119 -4.94 -5.49 -6.88
N PRO A 120 -4.75 -5.52 -5.56
CA PRO A 120 -4.91 -4.32 -4.70
C PRO A 120 -4.11 -3.11 -5.18
N ILE A 121 -2.83 -3.29 -5.53
CA ILE A 121 -1.96 -2.22 -6.04
C ILE A 121 -2.45 -1.68 -7.39
N GLY A 122 -2.96 -2.54 -8.27
CA GLY A 122 -3.53 -2.10 -9.53
C GLY A 122 -4.79 -1.27 -9.34
N LEU A 123 -5.66 -1.69 -8.42
CA LEU A 123 -6.91 -0.98 -8.11
C LEU A 123 -6.67 0.37 -7.44
N VAL A 124 -5.74 0.48 -6.48
CA VAL A 124 -5.37 1.79 -5.91
C VAL A 124 -4.67 2.70 -6.93
N THR A 125 -3.91 2.13 -7.87
CA THR A 125 -3.32 2.91 -8.99
C THR A 125 -4.40 3.42 -9.94
N LEU A 126 -5.42 2.62 -10.24
CA LEU A 126 -6.61 3.05 -10.97
C LEU A 126 -7.31 4.22 -10.25
N LEU A 127 -7.57 4.08 -8.95
CA LEU A 127 -8.23 5.12 -8.16
C LEU A 127 -7.42 6.41 -8.13
N ALA A 128 -6.09 6.32 -7.91
CA ALA A 128 -5.19 7.46 -7.92
C ALA A 128 -5.14 8.14 -9.29
N ALA A 129 -5.00 7.37 -10.38
CA ALA A 129 -4.98 7.91 -11.74
C ALA A 129 -6.29 8.66 -12.07
N LYS A 130 -7.44 8.08 -11.67
CA LYS A 130 -8.75 8.72 -11.84
C LYS A 130 -8.83 10.04 -11.08
N ALA A 131 -8.42 10.06 -9.81
CA ALA A 131 -8.42 11.26 -8.99
C ALA A 131 -7.44 12.35 -9.47
N MET A 132 -6.38 11.94 -10.18
CA MET A 132 -5.42 12.84 -10.84
C MET A 132 -5.88 13.33 -12.22
N GLY A 133 -7.05 12.88 -12.70
CA GLY A 133 -7.70 13.38 -13.91
C GLY A 133 -7.40 12.62 -15.20
N ALA A 134 -6.87 11.39 -15.12
CA ALA A 134 -6.76 10.53 -16.30
C ALA A 134 -8.14 10.36 -16.95
N SER A 135 -8.22 10.58 -18.27
CA SER A 135 -9.49 10.55 -19.02
C SER A 135 -9.98 9.12 -19.28
N THR A 136 -9.04 8.21 -19.51
CA THR A 136 -9.30 6.81 -19.80
C THR A 136 -8.33 5.95 -19.02
N ILE A 137 -8.85 4.93 -18.33
CA ILE A 137 -8.03 4.00 -17.56
C ILE A 137 -8.44 2.58 -17.95
N ILE A 138 -7.49 1.83 -18.46
CA ILE A 138 -7.67 0.43 -18.85
C ILE A 138 -6.99 -0.41 -17.78
N VAL A 139 -7.72 -1.34 -17.17
CA VAL A 139 -7.19 -2.28 -16.19
C VAL A 139 -7.40 -3.69 -16.71
N THR A 140 -6.36 -4.52 -16.64
CA THR A 140 -6.45 -5.91 -17.09
C THR A 140 -6.10 -6.88 -15.96
N GLY A 141 -6.87 -7.96 -15.86
CA GLY A 141 -6.57 -9.12 -15.02
C GLY A 141 -5.57 -10.10 -15.66
N ALA A 142 -5.11 -9.83 -16.88
CA ALA A 142 -4.08 -10.65 -17.51
C ALA A 142 -2.77 -10.63 -16.71
N GLN A 143 -1.98 -11.69 -16.87
CA GLN A 143 -0.67 -11.79 -16.24
C GLN A 143 0.17 -10.54 -16.54
N GLN A 144 0.72 -9.94 -15.49
CA GLN A 144 1.54 -8.74 -15.56
C GLN A 144 2.73 -8.99 -16.48
N SER A 145 2.90 -8.14 -17.49
CA SER A 145 3.96 -8.29 -18.49
C SER A 145 4.61 -6.95 -18.80
N VAL A 146 5.85 -6.78 -18.31
CA VAL A 146 6.68 -5.61 -18.61
C VAL A 146 6.88 -5.48 -20.12
N ARG A 147 7.03 -6.59 -20.84
CA ARG A 147 7.16 -6.58 -22.31
C ARG A 147 5.94 -5.97 -22.99
N VAL A 148 4.74 -6.34 -22.58
CA VAL A 148 3.50 -5.76 -23.12
C VAL A 148 3.43 -4.27 -22.78
N ALA A 149 3.70 -3.90 -21.52
CA ALA A 149 3.70 -2.50 -21.10
C ALA A 149 4.63 -1.63 -21.96
N LEU A 150 5.85 -2.09 -22.22
CA LEU A 150 6.80 -1.38 -23.07
C LEU A 150 6.28 -1.25 -24.51
N SER A 151 5.74 -2.31 -25.09
CA SER A 151 5.25 -2.30 -26.48
C SER A 151 4.04 -1.38 -26.70
N VAL A 152 3.14 -1.26 -25.71
CA VAL A 152 1.88 -0.50 -25.86
C VAL A 152 1.96 0.94 -25.35
N THR A 153 2.99 1.28 -24.56
CA THR A 153 3.20 2.66 -24.12
C THR A 153 3.45 3.55 -25.33
N ARG A 154 2.78 4.71 -25.43
CA ARG A 154 2.97 5.65 -26.55
C ARG A 154 4.42 6.13 -26.67
N THR A 155 4.82 6.60 -27.85
CA THR A 155 6.09 7.33 -28.04
C THR A 155 6.17 8.53 -27.09
N GLY A 156 7.32 8.73 -26.42
CA GLY A 156 7.52 9.74 -25.37
C GLY A 156 6.76 9.45 -24.08
N GLY A 157 6.17 8.25 -23.94
CA GLY A 157 5.40 7.83 -22.78
C GLY A 157 6.28 7.28 -21.64
N VAL A 158 5.61 6.90 -20.55
CA VAL A 158 6.29 6.39 -19.34
C VAL A 158 5.71 5.04 -18.95
N CYS A 159 6.57 4.04 -18.83
CA CYS A 159 6.26 2.74 -18.26
C CYS A 159 6.73 2.69 -16.79
N VAL A 160 5.79 2.58 -15.86
CA VAL A 160 6.09 2.52 -14.41
C VAL A 160 6.06 1.08 -13.91
N LEU A 161 7.16 0.63 -13.31
CA LEU A 161 7.30 -0.70 -12.73
C LEU A 161 7.04 -0.62 -11.22
N VAL A 162 5.90 -1.17 -10.79
CA VAL A 162 5.49 -1.20 -9.37
C VAL A 162 5.57 -2.61 -8.79
N GLY A 163 5.13 -3.62 -9.56
CA GLY A 163 5.21 -5.02 -9.16
C GLY A 163 6.65 -5.53 -9.17
N LEU A 164 7.02 -6.30 -8.15
CA LEU A 164 8.30 -7.01 -8.10
C LEU A 164 8.20 -8.29 -8.93
N GLY A 165 9.03 -8.40 -9.97
CA GLY A 165 9.14 -9.61 -10.77
C GLY A 165 10.44 -10.37 -10.50
N ALA A 166 10.83 -11.21 -11.46
CA ALA A 166 12.12 -11.90 -11.44
C ALA A 166 13.29 -10.88 -11.38
N PRO A 167 14.42 -11.25 -10.74
CA PRO A 167 15.59 -10.37 -10.65
C PRO A 167 16.15 -9.99 -12.03
N ASP A 168 16.12 -10.93 -12.97
CA ASP A 168 16.56 -10.75 -14.35
C ASP A 168 15.39 -10.95 -15.32
N MET A 169 15.29 -10.08 -16.32
CA MET A 169 14.25 -10.12 -17.36
C MET A 169 14.82 -9.82 -18.74
N ASN A 170 14.38 -10.57 -19.75
CA ASN A 170 14.66 -10.25 -21.15
C ASN A 170 13.58 -9.31 -21.70
N LEU A 171 13.93 -8.04 -21.94
CA LEU A 171 13.02 -6.97 -22.32
C LEU A 171 13.38 -6.35 -23.68
N PRO A 172 12.39 -5.90 -24.48
CA PRO A 172 12.63 -5.26 -25.77
C PRO A 172 13.09 -3.80 -25.63
N ILE A 173 14.27 -3.59 -25.01
CA ILE A 173 14.78 -2.25 -24.68
C ILE A 173 14.98 -1.37 -25.91
N THR A 174 15.46 -1.92 -27.03
CA THR A 174 15.63 -1.17 -28.29
C THR A 174 14.30 -0.55 -28.77
N GLY A 175 13.18 -1.26 -28.60
CA GLY A 175 11.86 -0.77 -28.99
C GLY A 175 11.34 0.34 -28.08
N ALA A 176 11.74 0.36 -26.80
CA ALA A 176 11.48 1.47 -25.89
C ALA A 176 12.37 2.67 -26.22
N LEU A 177 13.67 2.42 -26.46
CA LEU A 177 14.67 3.44 -26.79
C LEU A 177 14.28 4.25 -28.03
N ILE A 178 13.96 3.59 -29.14
CA ILE A 178 13.64 4.28 -30.41
C ILE A 178 12.37 5.14 -30.31
N ARG A 179 11.48 4.82 -29.36
CA ARG A 179 10.24 5.56 -29.13
C ARG A 179 10.31 6.47 -27.91
N GLU A 180 11.49 6.65 -27.33
CA GLU A 180 11.71 7.46 -26.12
C GLU A 180 10.72 7.11 -25.00
N VAL A 181 10.49 5.81 -24.78
CA VAL A 181 9.67 5.32 -23.67
C VAL A 181 10.52 5.24 -22.42
N ASP A 182 10.23 6.09 -21.45
CA ASP A 182 10.88 6.07 -20.14
C ASP A 182 10.46 4.84 -19.34
N ILE A 183 11.43 4.18 -18.72
CA ILE A 183 11.20 3.07 -17.79
C ILE A 183 11.53 3.54 -16.38
N ARG A 184 10.55 3.54 -15.48
CA ARG A 184 10.69 4.10 -14.13
C ARG A 184 10.25 3.09 -13.08
N GLY A 185 11.11 2.80 -12.11
CA GLY A 185 10.75 1.98 -10.96
C GLY A 185 9.99 2.77 -9.89
N VAL A 186 9.21 2.05 -9.10
CA VAL A 186 8.58 2.51 -7.86
C VAL A 186 8.97 1.53 -6.75
N PHE A 187 9.49 2.07 -5.65
CA PHE A 187 9.75 1.30 -4.44
C PHE A 187 9.00 1.96 -3.30
N ARG A 188 7.92 1.32 -2.83
CA ARG A 188 6.97 1.89 -1.85
C ARG A 188 6.47 3.25 -2.33
N TYR A 189 6.69 4.29 -1.54
CA TYR A 189 6.48 5.69 -1.85
C TYR A 189 7.58 6.53 -1.17
N SER A 190 7.83 7.73 -1.68
CA SER A 190 8.83 8.67 -1.12
C SER A 190 8.19 10.02 -0.81
N ASN A 191 8.83 10.83 0.03
CA ASN A 191 8.26 12.09 0.53
C ASN A 191 6.91 11.85 1.21
N GLU A 192 6.90 10.99 2.23
CA GLU A 192 5.69 10.60 2.97
C GLU A 192 4.88 11.81 3.45
N GLN A 193 5.58 12.86 3.87
CA GLN A 193 5.04 14.17 4.27
C GLN A 193 4.23 14.87 3.18
N GLN A 194 4.33 14.45 1.91
CA GLN A 194 3.55 14.97 0.79
C GLN A 194 2.58 13.93 0.23
N ILE A 195 3.00 12.66 0.11
CA ILE A 195 2.18 11.64 -0.55
C ILE A 195 1.01 11.19 0.31
N LEU A 196 1.23 10.90 1.61
CA LEU A 196 0.14 10.47 2.47
C LEU A 196 -0.91 11.58 2.69
N PRO A 197 -0.54 12.85 2.94
CA PRO A 197 -1.54 13.93 3.02
C PRO A 197 -2.36 14.07 1.74
N GLN A 198 -1.76 13.84 0.56
CA GLN A 198 -2.51 13.84 -0.69
C GLN A 198 -3.49 12.67 -0.79
N ALA A 199 -3.07 11.45 -0.42
CA ALA A 199 -3.95 10.28 -0.38
C ALA A 199 -5.12 10.49 0.59
N ILE A 200 -4.84 11.01 1.78
CA ILE A 200 -5.84 11.39 2.79
C ILE A 200 -6.81 12.42 2.21
N GLU A 201 -6.32 13.48 1.58
CA GLU A 201 -7.18 14.53 1.01
C GLU A 201 -8.08 13.98 -0.12
N MET A 202 -7.59 13.04 -0.94
CA MET A 202 -8.39 12.38 -1.97
C MET A 202 -9.58 11.60 -1.39
N VAL A 203 -9.38 10.88 -0.28
CA VAL A 203 -10.46 10.12 0.37
C VAL A 203 -11.37 11.03 1.17
N LYS A 204 -10.80 11.94 1.97
CA LYS A 204 -11.53 12.92 2.78
C LYS A 204 -12.50 13.77 1.95
N THR A 205 -12.10 14.17 0.73
CA THR A 205 -12.94 14.99 -0.17
C THR A 205 -13.92 14.16 -1.00
N GLY A 206 -13.91 12.83 -0.87
CA GLY A 206 -14.76 11.92 -1.64
C GLY A 206 -14.35 11.75 -3.11
N LYS A 207 -13.15 12.22 -3.50
CA LYS A 207 -12.62 11.97 -4.86
C LYS A 207 -12.32 10.49 -5.09
N ILE A 208 -11.96 9.77 -4.03
CA ILE A 208 -11.72 8.33 -4.01
C ILE A 208 -12.53 7.70 -2.89
N ASP A 209 -13.17 6.57 -3.18
CA ASP A 209 -13.67 5.64 -2.16
C ASP A 209 -12.82 4.36 -2.19
N VAL A 210 -12.11 4.10 -1.09
CA VAL A 210 -11.23 2.92 -0.95
C VAL A 210 -11.94 1.74 -0.31
N ARG A 211 -13.10 1.94 0.31
CA ARG A 211 -13.81 0.91 1.10
C ARG A 211 -14.19 -0.32 0.27
N PRO A 212 -14.59 -0.21 -1.02
CA PRO A 212 -14.87 -1.39 -1.84
C PRO A 212 -13.67 -2.32 -2.06
N LEU A 213 -12.45 -1.89 -1.76
CA LEU A 213 -11.27 -2.75 -1.83
C LEU A 213 -11.20 -3.72 -0.65
N ILE A 214 -11.86 -3.42 0.46
CA ILE A 214 -11.91 -4.27 1.65
C ILE A 214 -12.92 -5.37 1.37
N THR A 215 -12.45 -6.62 1.36
CA THR A 215 -13.33 -7.77 1.07
C THR A 215 -13.43 -8.76 2.21
N HIS A 216 -12.45 -8.77 3.13
CA HIS A 216 -12.44 -9.71 4.25
C HIS A 216 -11.96 -9.02 5.52
N HIS A 217 -12.58 -9.38 6.63
CA HIS A 217 -12.23 -8.93 7.96
C HIS A 217 -11.98 -10.15 8.86
N TYR A 218 -10.94 -10.07 9.68
CA TYR A 218 -10.60 -11.06 10.68
C TYR A 218 -10.25 -10.36 11.99
N THR A 219 -10.40 -11.04 13.13
CA THR A 219 -9.85 -10.56 14.40
C THR A 219 -8.36 -10.90 14.49
N LEU A 220 -7.68 -10.33 15.47
CA LEU A 220 -6.27 -10.64 15.75
C LEU A 220 -6.04 -12.14 16.01
N GLU A 221 -6.95 -12.82 16.70
CA GLU A 221 -6.87 -14.25 16.98
C GLU A 221 -6.93 -15.09 15.70
N ASP A 222 -7.67 -14.62 14.70
CA ASP A 222 -7.83 -15.26 13.40
C ASP A 222 -6.74 -14.89 12.38
N THR A 223 -5.64 -14.24 12.81
CA THR A 223 -4.52 -13.83 11.94
C THR A 223 -4.01 -14.96 11.05
N LEU A 224 -3.91 -16.20 11.56
CA LEU A 224 -3.46 -17.35 10.73
C LEU A 224 -4.43 -17.65 9.57
N LYS A 225 -5.74 -17.52 9.80
CA LYS A 225 -6.76 -17.68 8.75
C LYS A 225 -6.69 -16.51 7.77
N ALA A 226 -6.53 -15.28 8.27
CA ALA A 226 -6.38 -14.09 7.43
C ALA A 226 -5.22 -14.21 6.44
N PHE A 227 -4.05 -14.67 6.92
CA PHE A 227 -2.89 -14.95 6.07
C PHE A 227 -3.09 -16.15 5.14
N HIS A 228 -3.87 -17.16 5.57
CA HIS A 228 -4.23 -18.26 4.69
C HIS A 228 -5.06 -17.76 3.50
N THR A 229 -6.14 -17.01 3.75
CA THR A 229 -6.98 -16.37 2.72
C THR A 229 -6.15 -15.49 1.79
N ALA A 230 -5.30 -14.61 2.34
CA ALA A 230 -4.43 -13.75 1.55
C ALA A 230 -3.43 -14.55 0.68
N LYS A 231 -2.93 -15.70 1.17
CA LYS A 231 -2.00 -16.55 0.43
C LYS A 231 -2.68 -17.40 -0.65
N THR A 232 -3.79 -18.05 -0.33
CA THR A 232 -4.48 -18.99 -1.23
C THR A 232 -5.35 -18.29 -2.25
N GLN A 233 -5.68 -17.02 -2.01
CA GLN A 233 -6.65 -16.25 -2.80
C GLN A 233 -8.05 -16.88 -2.80
N GLU A 234 -8.34 -17.76 -1.82
CA GLU A 234 -9.66 -18.36 -1.62
C GLU A 234 -10.68 -17.27 -1.26
N GLY A 235 -11.85 -17.29 -1.91
CA GLY A 235 -12.85 -16.25 -1.73
C GLY A 235 -12.57 -14.95 -2.49
N ASN A 236 -11.58 -14.94 -3.39
CA ASN A 236 -11.19 -13.78 -4.20
C ASN A 236 -10.90 -12.51 -3.37
N PRO A 237 -9.97 -12.58 -2.39
CA PRO A 237 -9.67 -11.44 -1.55
C PRO A 237 -8.99 -10.32 -2.35
N ILE A 238 -9.35 -9.06 -2.05
CA ILE A 238 -8.66 -7.88 -2.53
C ILE A 238 -7.82 -7.35 -1.37
N LYS A 239 -8.44 -6.68 -0.40
CA LYS A 239 -7.79 -6.27 0.86
C LYS A 239 -8.40 -7.05 2.02
N VAL A 240 -7.51 -7.70 2.77
CA VAL A 240 -7.84 -8.42 4.00
C VAL A 240 -7.41 -7.55 5.17
N LEU A 241 -8.33 -7.26 6.08
CA LEU A 241 -8.07 -6.50 7.30
C LEU A 241 -8.06 -7.42 8.53
N ILE A 242 -7.12 -7.15 9.43
CA ILE A 242 -7.05 -7.72 10.77
C ILE A 242 -7.39 -6.62 11.77
N HIS A 243 -8.44 -6.85 12.55
CA HIS A 243 -8.87 -5.96 13.62
C HIS A 243 -8.21 -6.36 14.93
N ALA A 244 -7.37 -5.46 15.44
CA ALA A 244 -6.62 -5.65 16.68
C ALA A 244 -7.41 -5.26 17.93
N ASN A 245 -8.53 -4.56 17.76
CA ASN A 245 -9.45 -4.22 18.83
C ASN A 245 -10.39 -5.41 19.14
N PRO A 246 -10.35 -5.99 20.36
CA PRO A 246 -11.22 -7.11 20.74
C PRO A 246 -12.71 -6.77 20.70
N ASP A 247 -13.05 -5.48 20.82
CA ASP A 247 -14.42 -4.99 20.81
C ASP A 247 -14.93 -4.66 19.40
N TRP A 248 -14.10 -4.84 18.36
CA TRP A 248 -14.50 -4.58 16.99
C TRP A 248 -15.66 -5.48 16.58
N LYS A 249 -16.62 -4.91 15.86
CA LYS A 249 -17.76 -5.62 15.28
C LYS A 249 -17.83 -5.30 13.79
N PRO A 250 -18.18 -6.28 12.95
CA PRO A 250 -18.50 -6.03 11.55
C PRO A 250 -19.62 -4.99 11.47
N SER A 251 -19.42 -3.95 10.67
CA SER A 251 -20.44 -2.93 10.35
C SER A 251 -21.45 -3.43 9.35
#